data_AF-A0A7X2LP98-F1
#
_entry.id   AF-A0A7X2LP98-F1
#
_cell.length_a   1.000
_cell.length_b   1.000
_cell.length_c   1.000
_cell.angle_alpha   90.00
_cell.angle_beta   90.00
_cell.angle_gamma   90.00
#
_symmetry.space_group_name_H-M   'P 1'
#
loop_
_entity.id
_entity.type
_entity.pdbx_description
1 polymer ?
#
loop_
_entity_poly.entity_id
_entity_poly.type
_entity_poly.pdbx_seq_one_letter_code
_entity_poly.pdbx_strand_id
1 'polypeptide(L)'
;MRMMSPIPIQATRSVIGQGRTESQVFEKMMKLIHLLPCSLLAGASLTVFPAAAQTSIAEQQDARVIENLQRHGADLTKTHDIDFFLVFGQESDAVAAADHLRARGYQIAGIGEVPKRTLWEVHAKRKMAPEIGAMQAITRDLSALAASYHGYYDGWGTVGIK
;
A
#
# COMPACT_ATOMS: atom_id res chain seq x y z
N MET A 1 -17.06 5.52 70.42
CA MET A 1 -17.95 4.86 71.40
C MET A 1 -19.39 5.19 71.04
N ARG A 2 -20.19 4.17 70.66
CA ARG A 2 -21.66 4.15 70.46
C ARG A 2 -22.22 5.04 69.33
N MET A 3 -23.30 4.76 68.62
CA MET A 3 -24.20 3.61 68.37
C MET A 3 -25.07 4.09 67.16
N MET A 4 -25.16 3.34 66.07
CA MET A 4 -26.35 2.59 65.61
C MET A 4 -27.69 3.39 65.49
N SER A 5 -28.03 3.77 64.24
CA SER A 5 -29.31 3.66 63.46
C SER A 5 -30.68 4.06 64.08
N PRO A 6 -31.81 4.26 63.33
CA PRO A 6 -32.10 3.99 61.90
C PRO A 6 -32.93 5.06 61.11
N ILE A 7 -33.27 4.65 59.87
CA ILE A 7 -33.95 5.29 58.72
C ILE A 7 -35.43 5.65 58.97
N PRO A 8 -36.03 6.56 58.17
CA PRO A 8 -37.19 6.11 57.38
C PRO A 8 -37.15 6.47 55.89
N ILE A 9 -37.77 5.55 55.15
CA ILE A 9 -37.99 5.40 53.72
C ILE A 9 -38.96 6.46 53.22
N GLN A 10 -38.67 7.10 52.07
CA GLN A 10 -39.69 7.38 51.05
C GLN A 10 -39.13 7.25 49.64
N ALA A 11 -39.90 6.51 48.84
CA ALA A 11 -39.61 6.10 47.49
C ALA A 11 -40.10 7.14 46.48
N THR A 12 -39.33 7.37 45.42
CA THR A 12 -39.88 7.79 44.12
C THR A 12 -39.08 7.17 42.98
N ARG A 13 -39.84 6.49 42.10
CA ARG A 13 -39.46 5.88 40.82
C ARG A 13 -38.59 6.79 39.95
N SER A 14 -37.60 6.21 39.27
CA SER A 14 -37.49 6.39 37.81
C SER A 14 -36.70 5.27 37.14
N VAL A 15 -37.45 4.44 36.42
CA VAL A 15 -37.16 3.66 35.21
C VAL A 15 -35.69 3.36 34.88
N ILE A 16 -35.32 2.11 35.14
CA ILE A 16 -34.19 1.41 34.52
C ILE A 16 -34.58 1.08 33.06
N GLY A 17 -33.87 1.66 32.11
CA GLY A 17 -33.84 1.17 30.73
C GLY A 17 -32.82 0.04 30.63
N GLN A 18 -33.26 -1.17 30.32
CA GLN A 18 -32.38 -2.28 29.94
C GLN A 18 -33.13 -3.29 29.06
N GLY A 19 -32.49 -3.67 27.95
CA GLY A 19 -32.60 -5.02 27.39
C GLY A 19 -33.61 -5.24 26.27
N ARG A 20 -33.46 -4.58 25.12
CA ARG A 20 -33.96 -5.15 23.86
C ARG A 20 -32.92 -6.18 23.40
N THR A 21 -33.19 -7.45 23.69
CA THR A 21 -32.34 -8.59 23.31
C THR A 21 -32.28 -8.73 21.78
N GLU A 22 -31.07 -8.70 21.22
CA GLU A 22 -30.80 -8.74 19.77
C GLU A 22 -31.32 -10.00 19.06
N SER A 23 -31.67 -11.05 19.81
CA SER A 23 -32.19 -12.31 19.26
C SER A 23 -33.58 -12.20 18.62
N GLN A 24 -34.38 -11.17 18.95
CA GLN A 24 -35.75 -11.04 18.43
C GLN A 24 -35.82 -10.23 17.12
N VAL A 25 -34.77 -9.48 16.79
CA VAL A 25 -34.66 -8.75 15.51
C VAL A 25 -34.20 -9.68 14.39
N PHE A 26 -33.32 -10.64 14.69
CA PHE A 26 -32.77 -11.57 13.70
C PHE A 26 -33.81 -12.59 13.20
N GLU A 27 -34.67 -13.13 14.07
CA GLU A 27 -35.75 -14.07 13.68
C GLU A 27 -36.79 -13.43 12.73
N LYS A 28 -37.01 -12.11 12.85
CA LYS A 28 -38.00 -11.39 12.03
C LYS A 28 -37.43 -10.95 10.67
N MET A 29 -36.11 -10.93 10.52
CA MET A 29 -35.41 -10.51 9.29
C MET A 29 -35.05 -11.67 8.34
N MET A 30 -35.32 -12.92 8.74
CA MET A 30 -35.14 -14.12 7.90
C MET A 30 -36.45 -14.69 7.32
N LYS A 31 -37.62 -14.18 7.72
CA LYS A 31 -38.94 -14.62 7.21
C LYS A 31 -39.53 -13.74 6.09
N LEU A 32 -38.82 -12.70 5.66
CA LEU A 32 -39.29 -11.77 4.62
C LEU A 32 -38.61 -11.98 3.24
N ILE A 33 -38.01 -13.14 3.01
CA ILE A 33 -37.31 -13.47 1.74
C ILE A 33 -37.98 -14.65 1.01
N HIS A 34 -39.29 -14.81 1.18
CA HIS A 34 -40.07 -15.73 0.35
C HIS A 34 -41.36 -15.06 -0.09
N LEU A 35 -41.34 -14.44 -1.26
CA LEU A 35 -42.42 -14.44 -2.26
C LEU A 35 -42.13 -13.42 -3.38
N LEU A 36 -41.60 -13.89 -4.50
CA LEU A 36 -41.81 -13.28 -5.83
C LEU A 36 -41.37 -14.29 -6.91
N PRO A 37 -42.30 -14.99 -7.58
CA PRO A 37 -42.02 -15.71 -8.81
C PRO A 37 -42.40 -14.86 -10.02
N CYS A 38 -41.55 -14.87 -11.05
CA CYS A 38 -41.86 -14.82 -12.50
C CYS A 38 -40.75 -14.12 -13.28
N SER A 39 -39.90 -14.95 -13.86
CA SER A 39 -39.46 -14.94 -15.27
C SER A 39 -39.50 -13.62 -16.04
N LEU A 40 -38.34 -13.21 -16.58
CA LEU A 40 -38.17 -12.86 -18.00
C LEU A 40 -36.67 -12.77 -18.34
N LEU A 41 -36.29 -13.51 -19.37
CA LEU A 41 -34.97 -13.52 -19.99
C LEU A 41 -34.68 -12.16 -20.63
N ALA A 42 -33.60 -11.51 -20.23
CA ALA A 42 -32.95 -10.48 -21.03
C ALA A 42 -31.45 -10.80 -21.03
N GLY A 43 -30.89 -11.00 -22.23
CA GLY A 43 -29.54 -11.49 -22.43
C GLY A 43 -28.50 -10.65 -21.70
N ALA A 44 -27.74 -11.30 -20.83
CA ALA A 44 -26.52 -10.74 -20.28
C ALA A 44 -25.45 -10.78 -21.38
N SER A 45 -25.42 -9.77 -22.25
CA SER A 45 -24.19 -9.41 -22.92
C SER A 45 -23.21 -9.02 -21.82
N LEU A 46 -22.35 -9.97 -21.40
CA LEU A 46 -21.18 -9.68 -20.59
C LEU A 46 -20.24 -8.85 -21.45
N THR A 47 -20.52 -7.55 -21.58
CA THR A 47 -19.49 -6.59 -21.93
C THR A 47 -18.48 -6.65 -20.79
N VAL A 48 -17.41 -7.42 -21.00
CA VAL A 48 -16.22 -7.37 -20.16
C VAL A 48 -15.72 -5.94 -20.28
N PHE A 49 -16.08 -5.10 -19.31
CA PHE A 49 -15.40 -3.84 -19.13
C PHE A 49 -13.97 -4.19 -18.77
N PRO A 50 -12.95 -3.80 -19.56
CA PRO A 50 -11.59 -3.94 -19.09
C PRO A 50 -11.50 -3.09 -17.83
N ALA A 51 -11.28 -3.75 -16.68
CA ALA A 51 -10.90 -3.06 -15.48
C ALA A 51 -9.58 -2.35 -15.82
N ALA A 52 -9.63 -1.04 -16.05
CA ALA A 52 -8.42 -0.24 -16.09
C ALA A 52 -7.71 -0.50 -14.76
N ALA A 53 -6.58 -1.22 -14.82
CA ALA A 53 -5.83 -1.55 -13.62
C ALA A 53 -5.45 -0.24 -12.93
N GLN A 54 -5.91 -0.05 -11.70
CA GLN A 54 -5.58 1.13 -10.92
C GLN A 54 -4.08 1.12 -10.63
N THR A 55 -3.31 1.98 -11.29
CA THR A 55 -1.86 2.12 -11.05
C THR A 55 -1.61 2.71 -9.66
N SER A 56 -0.65 2.15 -8.94
CA SER A 56 -0.21 2.62 -7.62
C SER A 56 0.39 4.03 -7.69
N ILE A 57 0.50 4.72 -6.54
CA ILE A 57 1.14 6.05 -6.47
C ILE A 57 2.59 6.01 -6.97
N ALA A 58 3.32 4.92 -6.69
CA ALA A 58 4.68 4.73 -7.17
C ALA A 58 4.73 4.60 -8.70
N GLU A 59 3.83 3.81 -9.30
CA GLU A 59 3.77 3.67 -10.77
C GLU A 59 3.32 4.96 -11.48
N GLN A 60 2.50 5.78 -10.81
CA GLN A 60 2.18 7.13 -11.28
C GLN A 60 3.40 8.07 -11.19
N GLN A 61 4.27 7.88 -10.19
CA GLN A 61 5.52 8.62 -10.08
C GLN A 61 6.49 8.23 -11.20
N ASP A 62 6.57 6.95 -11.58
CA ASP A 62 7.38 6.50 -12.71
C ASP A 62 7.02 7.24 -14.00
N ALA A 63 5.71 7.36 -14.28
CA ALA A 63 5.21 8.11 -15.42
C ALA A 63 5.64 9.59 -15.39
N ARG A 64 5.58 10.24 -14.22
CA ARG A 64 6.02 11.64 -14.06
C ARG A 64 7.53 11.79 -14.28
N VAL A 65 8.35 10.85 -13.81
CA VAL A 65 9.81 10.89 -14.04
C VAL A 65 10.12 10.78 -15.53
N ILE A 66 9.49 9.84 -16.22
CA ILE A 66 9.66 9.64 -17.68
C ILE A 66 9.21 10.89 -18.46
N GLU A 67 8.04 11.45 -18.15
CA GLU A 67 7.55 12.67 -18.78
C GLU A 67 8.53 13.83 -18.57
N ASN A 68 9.08 13.97 -17.34
CA ASN A 68 10.08 14.98 -17.04
C ASN A 68 11.36 14.77 -17.87
N LEU A 69 11.86 13.54 -18.00
CA LEU A 69 13.05 13.25 -18.82
C LEU A 69 12.82 13.64 -20.29
N GLN A 70 11.67 13.28 -20.87
CA GLN A 70 11.32 13.65 -22.25
C GLN A 70 11.23 15.17 -22.42
N ARG A 71 10.58 15.87 -21.47
CA ARG A 71 10.44 17.33 -21.52
C ARG A 71 11.78 18.05 -21.50
N HIS A 72 12.80 17.45 -20.89
CA HIS A 72 14.18 17.99 -20.87
C HIS A 72 15.06 17.48 -22.02
N GLY A 73 14.48 16.75 -22.97
CA GLY A 73 15.12 16.30 -24.21
C GLY A 73 15.96 15.03 -24.06
N ALA A 74 15.70 14.21 -23.03
CA ALA A 74 16.33 12.90 -22.93
C ALA A 74 15.81 11.95 -24.02
N ASP A 75 16.73 11.24 -24.68
CA ASP A 75 16.44 10.18 -25.63
C ASP A 75 16.29 8.84 -24.89
N LEU A 76 15.04 8.53 -24.50
CA LEU A 76 14.71 7.33 -23.72
C LEU A 76 14.97 6.01 -24.44
N THR A 77 15.30 6.03 -25.73
CA THR A 77 15.71 4.82 -26.46
C THR A 77 17.14 4.39 -26.13
N LYS A 78 17.95 5.30 -25.58
CA LYS A 78 19.32 5.04 -25.17
C LYS A 78 19.38 4.38 -23.79
N THR A 79 20.47 3.65 -23.56
CA THR A 79 20.80 3.11 -22.23
C THR A 79 21.22 4.25 -21.32
N HIS A 80 20.56 4.33 -20.16
CA HIS A 80 20.84 5.27 -19.08
C HIS A 80 21.39 4.53 -17.86
N ASP A 81 22.17 5.23 -17.03
CA ASP A 81 22.57 4.76 -15.71
C ASP A 81 21.46 5.10 -14.71
N ILE A 82 20.56 4.15 -14.45
CA ILE A 82 19.42 4.34 -13.56
C ILE A 82 19.85 4.14 -12.11
N ASP A 83 19.57 5.13 -11.27
CA ASP A 83 19.74 5.11 -9.81
C ASP A 83 18.43 4.67 -9.13
N PHE A 84 18.52 3.74 -8.19
CA PHE A 84 17.41 3.23 -7.37
C PHE A 84 17.72 3.41 -5.89
N PHE A 85 16.70 3.79 -5.11
CA PHE A 85 16.83 4.09 -3.68
C PHE A 85 15.85 3.25 -2.86
N LEU A 86 16.37 2.52 -1.88
CA LEU A 86 15.61 1.70 -0.94
C LEU A 86 15.97 2.11 0.48
N VAL A 87 14.99 2.28 1.36
CA VAL A 87 15.18 2.79 2.72
C VAL A 87 14.75 1.75 3.76
N PHE A 88 15.55 1.60 4.81
CA PHE A 88 15.43 0.58 5.85
C PHE A 88 15.57 1.20 7.24
N GLY A 89 14.98 0.55 8.24
CA GLY A 89 15.13 0.96 9.64
C GLY A 89 16.48 0.58 10.26
N GLN A 90 17.12 -0.48 9.74
CA GLN A 90 18.35 -1.04 10.31
C GLN A 90 19.42 -1.24 9.24
N GLU A 91 20.69 -1.10 9.63
CA GLU A 91 21.84 -1.34 8.76
C GLU A 91 21.85 -2.77 8.22
N SER A 92 21.58 -3.75 9.09
CA SER A 92 21.58 -5.17 8.73
C SER A 92 20.55 -5.49 7.65
N ASP A 93 19.38 -4.86 7.70
CA ASP A 93 18.32 -5.02 6.70
C ASP A 93 18.76 -4.40 5.36
N ALA A 94 19.37 -3.21 5.39
CA ALA A 94 19.93 -2.57 4.20
C ALA A 94 21.05 -3.40 3.55
N VAL A 95 21.96 -3.95 4.35
CA VAL A 95 23.04 -4.82 3.87
C VAL A 95 22.48 -6.09 3.23
N ALA A 96 21.52 -6.76 3.86
CA ALA A 96 20.91 -7.97 3.32
C ALA A 96 20.15 -7.69 2.00
N ALA A 97 19.42 -6.59 1.92
CA ALA A 97 18.76 -6.16 0.69
C ALA A 97 19.78 -5.84 -0.42
N ALA A 98 20.88 -5.17 -0.09
CA ALA A 98 21.95 -4.86 -1.04
C ALA A 98 22.62 -6.14 -1.60
N ASP A 99 22.85 -7.16 -0.77
CA ASP A 99 23.39 -8.44 -1.23
C ASP A 99 22.42 -9.16 -2.18
N HIS A 100 21.11 -9.13 -1.89
CA HIS A 100 20.10 -9.65 -2.79
C HIS A 100 20.11 -8.88 -4.13
N LEU A 101 20.20 -7.55 -4.11
CA LEU A 101 20.31 -6.73 -5.32
C LEU A 101 21.56 -7.06 -6.14
N ARG A 102 22.72 -7.26 -5.50
CA ARG A 102 23.95 -7.70 -6.19
C ARG A 102 23.75 -9.03 -6.92
N ALA A 103 23.12 -10.00 -6.26
CA ALA A 103 22.80 -11.29 -6.87
C ALA A 103 21.86 -11.18 -8.08
N ARG A 104 21.03 -10.12 -8.15
CA ARG A 104 20.15 -9.81 -9.28
C ARG A 104 20.81 -8.92 -10.35
N GLY A 105 22.11 -8.63 -10.23
CA GLY A 105 22.90 -7.89 -11.21
C GLY A 105 22.86 -6.37 -11.07
N TYR A 106 22.40 -5.85 -9.93
CA TYR A 106 22.50 -4.41 -9.63
C TYR A 106 23.90 -4.08 -9.12
N GLN A 107 24.42 -2.92 -9.50
CA GLN A 107 25.61 -2.34 -8.88
C GLN A 107 25.19 -1.58 -7.62
N ILE A 108 25.81 -1.85 -6.48
CA ILE A 108 25.58 -1.08 -5.25
C ILE A 108 26.57 0.08 -5.21
N ALA A 109 26.06 1.31 -5.33
CA ALA A 109 26.85 2.52 -5.28
C ALA A 109 27.11 2.98 -3.83
N GLY A 110 26.22 2.64 -2.90
CA GLY A 110 26.41 2.94 -1.48
C GLY A 110 25.37 2.28 -0.58
N ILE A 111 25.75 2.11 0.69
CA ILE A 111 24.86 1.83 1.81
C ILE A 111 25.26 2.82 2.90
N GLY A 112 24.30 3.56 3.44
CA GLY A 112 24.64 4.58 4.45
C GLY A 112 23.44 5.14 5.17
N GLU A 113 23.71 5.83 6.28
CA GLU A 113 22.68 6.53 7.04
C GLU A 113 22.12 7.72 6.25
N VAL A 114 20.81 7.87 6.28
CA VAL A 114 20.13 9.03 5.70
C VAL A 114 20.34 10.23 6.64
N PRO A 115 20.94 11.35 6.19
CA PRO A 115 21.25 12.46 7.07
C PRO A 115 20.02 12.96 7.85
N LYS A 116 20.18 13.12 9.16
CA LYS A 116 19.13 13.59 10.09
C LYS A 116 17.92 12.64 10.22
N ARG A 117 18.00 11.42 9.69
CA ARG A 117 17.00 10.36 9.84
C ARG A 117 17.72 9.14 10.41
N THR A 118 17.19 8.49 11.43
CA THR A 118 17.72 7.23 11.96
C THR A 118 17.30 6.08 11.02
N LEU A 119 17.68 6.18 9.75
CA LEU A 119 17.31 5.27 8.67
C LEU A 119 18.54 5.00 7.80
N TRP A 120 18.53 3.86 7.13
CA TRP A 120 19.57 3.41 6.22
C TRP A 120 19.05 3.41 4.79
N GLU A 121 19.89 3.80 3.84
CA GLU A 121 19.57 3.80 2.41
C GLU A 121 20.53 2.89 1.66
N VAL A 122 19.98 2.12 0.72
CA VAL A 122 20.73 1.43 -0.32
C VAL A 122 20.57 2.19 -1.61
N HIS A 123 21.69 2.66 -2.15
CA HIS A 123 21.78 3.26 -3.48
C HIS A 123 22.27 2.19 -4.47
N ALA A 124 21.36 1.74 -5.34
CA ALA A 124 21.64 0.75 -6.37
C ALA A 124 21.58 1.37 -7.77
N LYS A 125 22.31 0.76 -8.72
CA LYS A 125 22.41 1.22 -10.10
C LYS A 125 22.17 0.09 -11.09
N ARG A 126 21.54 0.41 -12.23
CA ARG A 126 21.42 -0.49 -13.37
C ARG A 126 21.40 0.27 -14.70
N LYS A 127 22.12 -0.27 -15.69
CA LYS A 127 22.10 0.25 -17.06
C LYS A 127 20.91 -0.29 -17.83
N MET A 128 20.01 0.58 -18.28
CA MET A 128 18.87 0.22 -19.15
C MET A 128 18.21 1.45 -19.79
N ALA A 129 17.35 1.22 -20.78
CA ALA A 129 16.42 2.24 -21.27
C ALA A 129 15.25 2.40 -20.28
N PRO A 130 14.86 3.63 -19.88
CA PRO A 130 13.78 3.87 -18.93
C PRO A 130 12.40 3.78 -19.60
N GLU A 131 12.03 2.59 -20.08
CA GLU A 131 10.72 2.33 -20.64
C GLU A 131 9.67 2.19 -19.53
N ILE A 132 8.50 2.83 -19.68
CA ILE A 132 7.46 2.87 -18.63
C ILE A 132 7.06 1.49 -18.10
N GLY A 133 6.83 0.52 -18.98
CA GLY A 133 6.43 -0.83 -18.56
C GLY A 133 7.52 -1.54 -17.75
N ALA A 134 8.79 -1.38 -18.16
CA ALA A 134 9.94 -1.94 -17.46
C ALA A 134 10.17 -1.25 -16.11
N MET A 135 10.05 0.08 -16.06
CA MET A 135 10.22 0.83 -14.81
C MET A 135 9.14 0.49 -13.78
N GLN A 136 7.87 0.38 -14.21
CA GLN A 136 6.79 -0.04 -13.31
C GLN A 136 6.98 -1.47 -12.80
N ALA A 137 7.48 -2.38 -13.64
CA ALA A 137 7.83 -3.74 -13.20
C ALA A 137 8.94 -3.73 -12.15
N ILE A 138 9.99 -2.94 -12.36
CA ILE A 138 11.07 -2.77 -11.38
C ILE A 138 10.56 -2.13 -10.10
N THR A 139 9.69 -1.12 -10.17
CA THR A 139 9.07 -0.50 -9.00
C THR A 139 8.33 -1.52 -8.16
N ARG A 140 7.53 -2.40 -8.76
CA ARG A 140 6.84 -3.49 -8.03
C ARG A 140 7.82 -4.48 -7.42
N ASP A 141 8.80 -4.93 -8.20
CA ASP A 141 9.81 -5.89 -7.75
C ASP A 141 10.67 -5.37 -6.59
N LEU A 142 11.13 -4.12 -6.68
CA LEU A 142 11.95 -3.48 -5.66
C LEU A 142 11.14 -3.09 -4.42
N SER A 143 9.86 -2.72 -4.59
CA SER A 143 8.96 -2.52 -3.46
C SER A 143 8.76 -3.81 -2.66
N ALA A 144 8.52 -4.93 -3.35
CA ALA A 144 8.38 -6.24 -2.72
C ALA A 144 9.69 -6.69 -2.04
N LEU A 145 10.83 -6.47 -2.70
CA LEU A 145 12.14 -6.75 -2.13
C LEU A 145 12.37 -5.94 -0.85
N ALA A 146 12.18 -4.63 -0.89
CA ALA A 146 12.37 -3.75 0.27
C ALA A 146 11.49 -4.20 1.44
N ALA A 147 10.21 -4.48 1.17
CA ALA A 147 9.26 -4.95 2.18
C ALA A 147 9.70 -6.27 2.84
N SER A 148 10.31 -7.19 2.08
CA SER A 148 10.83 -8.46 2.62
C SER A 148 11.99 -8.29 3.60
N TYR A 149 12.64 -7.12 3.60
CA TYR A 149 13.68 -6.72 4.55
C TYR A 149 13.23 -5.55 5.43
N HIS A 150 11.92 -5.43 5.71
CA HIS A 150 11.36 -4.40 6.61
C HIS A 150 11.64 -2.94 6.15
N GLY A 151 11.89 -2.73 4.86
CA GLY A 151 12.09 -1.42 4.25
C GLY A 151 10.99 -1.03 3.27
N TYR A 152 11.24 0.07 2.56
CA TYR A 152 10.39 0.53 1.47
C TYR A 152 11.23 1.04 0.30
N TYR A 153 10.68 0.94 -0.91
CA TYR A 153 11.27 1.52 -2.12
C TYR A 153 10.91 3.01 -2.19
N ASP A 154 11.91 3.87 -2.31
CA ASP A 154 11.74 5.33 -2.30
C ASP A 154 11.53 5.88 -3.72
N GLY A 155 12.24 5.30 -4.69
CA GLY A 155 12.08 5.65 -6.11
C GLY A 155 13.35 5.46 -6.92
N TRP A 156 13.35 6.08 -8.11
CA TRP A 156 14.49 6.06 -9.03
C TRP A 156 14.69 7.40 -9.73
N GLY A 157 15.86 7.56 -10.32
CA GLY A 157 16.21 8.69 -11.17
C GLY A 157 17.34 8.36 -12.14
N THR A 158 17.61 9.29 -13.06
CA THR A 158 18.80 9.25 -13.94
C THR A 158 19.08 10.64 -14.46
N VAL A 159 20.32 10.90 -14.87
CA VAL A 159 20.63 12.03 -15.76
C VAL A 159 20.13 11.69 -17.16
N GLY A 160 19.37 12.61 -17.79
CA GLY A 160 18.87 12.41 -19.15
C GLY A 160 19.99 12.50 -20.19
N ILE A 161 20.17 11.45 -20.98
CA ILE A 161 21.12 11.41 -22.11
C ILE A 161 20.36 11.87 -23.36
N LYS A 162 20.94 12.80 -24.12
CA LYS A 162 20.34 13.36 -25.35
C LYS A 162 20.78 12.58 -26.58
#